data_AF-A0A839F3N1-F1
#
_entry.id   AF-A0A839F3N1-F1
#
_cell.length_a   1.000
_cell.length_b   1.000
_cell.length_c   1.000
_cell.angle_alpha   90.00
_cell.angle_beta   90.00
_cell.angle_gamma   90.00
#
_symmetry.space_group_name_H-M   'P 1'
#
loop_
_entity.id
_entity.type
_entity.pdbx_description
1 polymer ?
#
loop_
_entity_poly.entity_id
_entity_poly.type
_entity_poly.pdbx_seq_one_letter_code
_entity_poly.pdbx_strand_id
1 'polypeptide(L)'
;MSDGAALYPQLVLEHRRNPRNRGHLATCTHAADGANPLCGDRLRIELRCEAGHIVQLRHSGEACAVAVATASMLGELVDGLDADAVDALGERFAAYIEGRGDATGLGPLAAMAGLQQHPSRRKCALLPWATLRAALAGSAGATTETESSMQASTATAPPAFRAAVAADVDAIVDLVQSAYRGEGSKQGWTTEADMLDGQRTDPAGVAALLTTPGSLVLLAESAGRLLACAHVERQGDAAYFGMFSVSPQLQGGGIGRAMLGEAERIARDEWGCREMQMTVISIRDELIAWYERRGYRRTGQYKPFPYGDERFGVPKRDDLRFELLVKVLQARS
;
A
#
# COMPACT_ATOMS: atom_id res chain seq x y z
N MET A 1 22.53 29.35 -7.89
CA MET A 1 21.32 29.63 -8.71
C MET A 1 20.78 28.27 -9.12
N SER A 2 19.65 27.83 -8.56
CA SER A 2 19.09 26.52 -8.90
C SER A 2 18.51 26.59 -10.31
N ASP A 3 19.09 25.83 -11.23
CA ASP A 3 18.53 25.63 -12.56
C ASP A 3 17.21 24.88 -12.38
N GLY A 4 16.09 25.62 -12.41
CA GLY A 4 14.77 25.07 -12.16
C GLY A 4 14.37 24.12 -13.28
N ALA A 5 13.95 22.89 -12.95
CA ALA A 5 13.50 21.93 -13.95
C ALA A 5 12.32 22.50 -14.75
N ALA A 6 12.48 22.64 -16.06
CA ALA A 6 11.44 23.17 -16.94
C ALA A 6 10.21 22.26 -16.96
N LEU A 7 9.01 22.85 -17.10
CA LEU A 7 7.75 22.10 -17.25
C LEU A 7 7.72 21.22 -18.50
N TYR A 8 8.37 21.66 -19.58
CA TYR A 8 8.40 20.99 -20.86
C TYR A 8 9.85 20.72 -21.29
N PRO A 9 10.54 19.77 -20.65
CA PRO A 9 11.84 19.34 -21.14
C PRO A 9 11.68 18.69 -22.52
N GLN A 10 12.77 18.60 -23.27
CA GLN A 10 12.77 18.08 -24.64
C GLN A 10 12.06 16.72 -24.75
N LEU A 11 12.25 15.84 -23.76
CA LEU A 11 11.62 14.52 -23.73
C LEU A 11 10.07 14.61 -23.67
N VAL A 12 9.50 15.50 -22.85
CA VAL A 12 8.04 15.70 -22.79
C VAL A 12 7.50 16.20 -24.13
N LEU A 13 8.22 17.11 -24.78
CA LEU A 13 7.84 17.61 -26.10
C LEU A 13 7.96 16.52 -27.18
N GLU A 14 8.96 15.65 -27.10
CA GLU A 14 9.15 14.52 -28.00
C GLU A 14 7.98 13.54 -27.90
N HIS A 15 7.62 13.10 -26.69
CA HIS A 15 6.49 12.19 -26.47
C HIS A 15 5.15 12.84 -26.82
N ARG A 16 5.04 14.18 -26.80
CA ARG A 16 3.86 14.88 -27.32
C ARG A 16 3.80 14.90 -28.85
N ARG A 17 4.94 15.06 -29.53
CA ARG A 17 5.03 15.10 -31.00
C ARG A 17 4.88 13.70 -31.60
N ASN A 18 5.59 12.73 -31.02
CA ASN A 18 5.66 11.34 -31.45
C ASN A 18 5.25 10.41 -30.29
N PRO A 19 3.95 10.39 -29.90
CA PRO A 19 3.48 9.55 -28.81
C PRO A 19 3.58 8.06 -29.17
N ARG A 20 4.28 7.31 -28.32
CA ARG A 20 4.32 5.84 -28.38
C ARG A 20 2.98 5.29 -27.92
N ASN A 21 2.62 4.12 -28.43
CA ASN A 21 1.39 3.43 -28.08
C ASN A 21 0.10 4.20 -28.38
N ARG A 22 0.15 5.21 -29.26
CA ARG A 22 -1.05 5.91 -29.71
C ARG A 22 -1.87 5.05 -30.67
N GLY A 23 -3.18 5.01 -30.48
CA GLY A 23 -4.12 4.30 -31.36
C GLY A 23 -5.15 3.50 -30.56
N HIS A 24 -5.71 2.48 -31.22
CA HIS A 24 -6.68 1.57 -30.64
C HIS A 24 -6.20 0.13 -30.79
N LEU A 25 -6.65 -0.75 -29.91
CA LEU A 25 -6.47 -2.19 -30.04
C LEU A 25 -7.58 -2.77 -30.92
N ALA A 26 -7.24 -3.72 -31.80
CA ALA A 26 -8.24 -4.47 -32.56
C ALA A 26 -9.16 -5.29 -31.64
N THR A 27 -8.59 -5.83 -30.56
CA THR A 27 -9.28 -6.54 -29.48
C THR A 27 -8.68 -6.09 -28.16
N CYS A 28 -9.50 -5.49 -27.30
CA CYS A 28 -9.10 -5.15 -25.93
C CYS A 28 -9.81 -6.09 -24.93
N THR A 29 -9.11 -6.36 -23.83
CA THR A 29 -9.66 -7.06 -22.65
C THR A 29 -10.27 -6.08 -21.66
N HIS A 30 -9.70 -4.87 -21.59
CA HIS A 30 -10.08 -3.81 -20.67
C HIS A 30 -9.98 -2.47 -21.39
N ALA A 31 -10.85 -1.53 -21.04
CA ALA A 31 -10.78 -0.17 -21.55
C ALA A 31 -11.48 0.80 -20.59
N ALA A 32 -11.02 2.05 -20.56
CA ALA A 32 -11.67 3.13 -19.84
C ALA A 32 -11.44 4.49 -20.50
N ASP A 33 -12.38 5.40 -20.27
CA ASP A 33 -12.28 6.81 -20.67
C ASP A 33 -11.97 7.70 -19.45
N GLY A 34 -10.95 8.52 -19.56
CA GLY A 34 -10.52 9.47 -18.53
C GLY A 34 -10.79 10.91 -18.95
N ALA A 35 -11.20 11.74 -17.99
CA ALA A 35 -11.35 13.17 -18.17
C ALA A 35 -10.69 14.00 -17.06
N ASN A 36 -10.01 15.08 -17.44
CA ASN A 36 -9.54 16.14 -16.54
C ASN A 36 -10.18 17.48 -16.95
N PRO A 37 -11.39 17.80 -16.45
CA PRO A 37 -12.16 18.92 -16.96
C PRO A 37 -11.48 20.28 -16.72
N LEU A 38 -10.69 20.44 -15.65
CA LEU A 38 -9.85 21.61 -15.39
C LEU A 38 -8.94 21.98 -16.57
N CYS A 39 -8.38 21.00 -17.27
CA CYS A 39 -7.53 21.21 -18.44
C CYS A 39 -8.23 20.86 -19.76
N GLY A 40 -9.46 20.37 -19.70
CA GLY A 40 -10.20 19.83 -20.83
C GLY A 40 -9.61 18.53 -21.42
N ASP A 41 -8.71 17.85 -20.70
CA ASP A 41 -8.06 16.65 -21.23
C ASP A 41 -9.07 15.48 -21.28
N ARG A 42 -9.08 14.74 -22.38
CA ARG A 42 -9.80 13.48 -22.56
C ARG A 42 -8.85 12.43 -23.10
N LEU A 43 -8.80 11.28 -22.43
CA LEU A 43 -7.91 10.19 -22.77
C LEU A 43 -8.69 8.88 -22.73
N ARG A 44 -8.47 8.00 -23.68
CA ARG A 44 -8.93 6.61 -23.62
C ARG A 44 -7.70 5.71 -23.49
N ILE A 45 -7.78 4.72 -22.62
CA ILE A 45 -6.77 3.65 -22.51
C ILE A 45 -7.45 2.31 -22.80
N GLU A 46 -6.83 1.52 -23.66
CA GLU A 46 -7.24 0.18 -24.04
C GLU A 46 -6.11 -0.79 -23.75
N LEU A 47 -6.42 -1.91 -23.09
CA LEU A 47 -5.45 -2.90 -22.64
C LEU A 47 -5.76 -4.28 -23.20
N ARG A 48 -4.69 -5.01 -23.50
CA ARG A 48 -4.72 -6.48 -23.58
C ARG A 48 -3.99 -7.02 -22.36
N CYS A 49 -4.67 -7.82 -21.58
CA CYS A 49 -4.12 -8.47 -20.40
C CYS A 49 -4.14 -10.00 -20.59
N GLU A 50 -3.07 -10.65 -20.19
CA GLU A 50 -2.92 -12.11 -20.21
C GLU A 50 -2.48 -12.58 -18.83
N ALA A 51 -3.17 -13.56 -18.27
CA ALA A 51 -2.89 -14.09 -16.92
C ALA A 51 -2.69 -13.00 -15.85
N GLY A 52 -3.49 -11.92 -15.90
CA GLY A 52 -3.43 -10.81 -14.93
C GLY A 52 -2.38 -9.74 -15.23
N HIS A 53 -1.57 -9.87 -16.28
CA HIS A 53 -0.51 -8.93 -16.63
C HIS A 53 -0.84 -8.18 -17.93
N ILE A 54 -0.47 -6.90 -18.01
CA ILE A 54 -0.61 -6.10 -19.22
C ILE A 54 0.42 -6.59 -20.24
N VAL A 55 -0.04 -6.95 -21.43
CA VAL A 55 0.84 -7.34 -22.56
C VAL A 55 0.75 -6.35 -23.72
N GLN A 56 -0.18 -5.39 -23.62
CA GLN A 56 -0.32 -4.30 -24.58
C GLN A 56 -1.17 -3.17 -24.00
N LEU A 57 -0.70 -1.94 -24.19
CA LEU A 57 -1.46 -0.73 -23.92
C LEU A 57 -1.56 0.10 -25.20
N ARG A 58 -2.75 0.63 -25.49
CA ARG A 58 -2.95 1.71 -26.45
C ARG A 58 -3.68 2.88 -25.79
N HIS A 59 -3.33 4.09 -26.21
CA HIS A 59 -4.04 5.29 -25.79
C HIS A 59 -4.46 6.18 -26.95
N SER A 60 -5.57 6.88 -26.78
CA SER A 60 -6.11 7.81 -27.77
C SER A 60 -6.84 8.95 -27.06
N GLY A 61 -7.24 9.97 -27.81
CA GLY A 61 -7.96 11.13 -27.28
C GLY A 61 -7.26 12.47 -27.50
N GLU A 62 -7.88 13.51 -26.91
CA GLU A 62 -7.51 14.91 -27.02
C GLU A 62 -7.09 15.41 -25.65
N ALA A 63 -5.78 15.56 -25.45
CA ALA A 63 -5.22 15.96 -24.17
C ALA A 63 -4.00 16.88 -24.33
N CYS A 64 -3.69 17.64 -23.29
CA CYS A 64 -2.56 18.56 -23.26
C CYS A 64 -1.22 17.82 -23.34
N ALA A 65 -0.14 18.59 -23.55
CA ALA A 65 1.19 18.05 -23.74
C ALA A 65 1.66 17.13 -22.59
N VAL A 66 1.36 17.51 -21.34
CA VAL A 66 1.72 16.72 -20.15
C VAL A 66 1.00 15.37 -20.16
N ALA A 67 -0.32 15.37 -20.33
CA ALA A 67 -1.12 14.15 -20.30
C ALA A 67 -0.75 13.17 -21.43
N VAL A 68 -0.56 13.66 -22.66
CA VAL A 68 -0.13 12.82 -23.79
C VAL A 68 1.28 12.26 -23.57
N ALA A 69 2.21 13.08 -23.08
CA ALA A 69 3.57 12.63 -22.83
C ALA A 69 3.61 11.58 -21.72
N THR A 70 2.89 11.79 -20.61
CA THR A 70 2.75 10.79 -19.55
C THR A 70 2.15 9.49 -20.10
N ALA A 71 1.04 9.54 -20.86
CA ALA A 71 0.41 8.33 -21.42
C ALA A 71 1.35 7.56 -22.34
N SER A 72 2.14 8.28 -23.15
CA SER A 72 3.15 7.68 -24.00
C SER A 72 4.24 6.96 -23.19
N MET A 73 4.85 7.64 -22.21
CA MET A 73 5.91 7.07 -21.37
C MET A 73 5.39 5.90 -20.54
N LEU A 74 4.17 6.03 -20.01
CA LEU A 74 3.50 4.98 -19.25
C LEU A 74 3.33 3.72 -20.09
N GLY A 75 2.87 3.85 -21.35
CA GLY A 75 2.68 2.70 -22.24
C GLY A 75 3.96 1.91 -22.54
N GLU A 76 5.14 2.51 -22.37
CA GLU A 76 6.43 1.82 -22.52
C GLU A 76 6.88 1.11 -21.23
N LEU A 77 6.35 1.52 -20.07
CA LEU A 77 6.76 1.02 -18.76
C LEU A 77 5.87 -0.11 -18.22
N VAL A 78 4.62 -0.22 -18.71
CA VAL A 78 3.61 -1.10 -18.10
C VAL A 78 3.55 -2.50 -18.72
N ASP A 79 4.36 -2.78 -19.75
CA ASP A 79 4.41 -4.13 -20.33
C ASP A 79 4.93 -5.14 -19.30
N GLY A 80 4.19 -6.24 -19.13
CA GLY A 80 4.41 -7.26 -18.11
C GLY A 80 3.96 -6.89 -16.70
N LEU A 81 3.44 -5.68 -16.45
CA LEU A 81 2.99 -5.29 -15.12
C LEU A 81 1.57 -5.79 -14.83
N ASP A 82 1.33 -6.22 -13.59
CA ASP A 82 -0.01 -6.42 -13.06
C ASP A 82 -0.57 -5.12 -12.44
N ALA A 83 -1.79 -5.19 -11.91
CA ALA A 83 -2.46 -4.03 -11.33
C ALA A 83 -1.73 -3.46 -10.11
N ASP A 84 -1.12 -4.31 -9.27
CA ASP A 84 -0.43 -3.88 -8.05
C ASP A 84 0.89 -3.17 -8.38
N ALA A 85 1.64 -3.68 -9.37
CA ALA A 85 2.86 -3.02 -9.85
C ALA A 85 2.56 -1.68 -10.53
N VAL A 86 1.44 -1.58 -11.26
CA VAL A 86 0.95 -0.31 -11.83
C VAL A 86 0.62 0.69 -10.72
N ASP A 87 -0.08 0.26 -9.67
CA ASP A 87 -0.43 1.12 -8.53
C ASP A 87 0.83 1.60 -7.80
N ALA A 88 1.80 0.71 -7.53
CA ALA A 88 3.06 1.06 -6.89
C ALA A 88 3.90 2.06 -7.70
N LEU A 89 3.93 1.91 -9.04
CA LEU A 89 4.61 2.86 -9.92
C LEU A 89 3.89 4.22 -9.94
N GLY A 90 2.55 4.21 -9.94
CA GLY A 90 1.71 5.41 -9.88
C GLY A 90 1.89 6.20 -8.58
N GLU A 91 1.93 5.51 -7.43
CA GLU A 91 2.17 6.14 -6.12
C GLU A 91 3.56 6.79 -6.06
N ARG A 92 4.57 6.10 -6.59
CA ARG A 92 5.94 6.64 -6.67
C ARG A 92 6.01 7.87 -7.55
N PHE A 93 5.36 7.82 -8.72
CA PHE A 93 5.28 8.96 -9.63
C PHE A 93 4.57 10.15 -8.98
N ALA A 94 3.46 9.93 -8.29
CA ALA A 94 2.73 10.97 -7.57
C ALA A 94 3.59 11.62 -6.47
N ALA A 95 4.28 10.81 -5.66
CA ALA A 95 5.20 11.33 -4.64
C ALA A 95 6.34 12.15 -5.25
N TYR A 96 6.89 11.70 -6.38
CA TYR A 96 7.94 12.39 -7.11
C TYR A 96 7.51 13.76 -7.63
N ILE A 97 6.37 13.86 -8.32
CA ILE A 97 5.88 15.15 -8.88
C ILE A 97 5.39 16.11 -7.80
N GLU A 98 5.18 15.63 -6.57
CA GLU A 98 4.89 16.43 -5.39
C GLU A 98 6.14 16.89 -4.63
N GLY A 99 7.33 16.41 -5.01
CA GLY A 99 8.59 16.72 -4.34
C GLY A 99 8.80 15.96 -3.03
N ARG A 100 8.06 14.86 -2.82
CA ARG A 100 8.15 13.99 -1.63
C ARG A 100 8.94 12.69 -1.88
N GLY A 101 9.50 12.51 -3.07
CA GLY A 101 10.25 11.33 -3.48
C GLY A 101 11.30 11.64 -4.55
N ASP A 102 12.05 10.63 -4.97
CA ASP A 102 13.09 10.73 -5.99
C ASP A 102 12.68 10.10 -7.33
N ALA A 103 13.58 10.12 -8.31
CA ALA A 103 13.34 9.59 -9.65
C ALA A 103 13.53 8.06 -9.76
N THR A 104 13.85 7.37 -8.65
CA THR A 104 14.33 5.99 -8.67
C THR A 104 13.25 5.04 -9.18
N GLY A 105 13.52 4.37 -10.30
CA GLY A 105 12.59 3.42 -10.93
C GLY A 105 11.44 4.06 -11.71
N LEU A 106 11.48 5.38 -11.97
CA LEU A 106 10.48 6.05 -12.82
C LEU A 106 10.81 6.04 -14.31
N GLY A 107 12.05 5.69 -14.67
CA GLY A 107 12.49 5.68 -16.06
C GLY A 107 12.24 7.02 -16.77
N PRO A 108 11.66 7.03 -17.98
CA PRO A 108 11.35 8.27 -18.72
C PRO A 108 10.45 9.25 -17.98
N LEU A 109 9.61 8.78 -17.04
CA LEU A 109 8.71 9.64 -16.25
C LEU A 109 9.48 10.59 -15.32
N ALA A 110 10.75 10.33 -15.04
CA ALA A 110 11.63 11.27 -14.31
C ALA A 110 11.74 12.64 -15.03
N ALA A 111 11.49 12.70 -16.34
CA ALA A 111 11.43 13.98 -17.04
C ALA A 111 10.28 14.90 -16.57
N MET A 112 9.34 14.40 -15.77
CA MET A 112 8.25 15.19 -15.20
C MET A 112 8.63 16.00 -13.95
N ALA A 113 9.93 16.09 -13.62
CA ALA A 113 10.47 16.86 -12.49
C ALA A 113 9.89 18.28 -12.38
N GLY A 114 9.68 18.96 -13.52
CA GLY A 114 9.13 20.32 -13.55
C GLY A 114 7.75 20.46 -12.90
N LEU A 115 6.96 19.38 -12.81
CA LEU A 115 5.65 19.40 -12.15
C LEU A 115 5.71 19.66 -10.64
N GLN A 116 6.89 19.50 -10.01
CA GLN A 116 7.10 19.89 -8.62
C GLN A 116 6.86 21.40 -8.44
N GLN A 117 7.21 22.22 -9.44
CA GLN A 117 7.04 23.67 -9.44
C GLN A 117 5.73 24.12 -10.10
N HIS A 118 4.94 23.20 -10.66
CA HIS A 118 3.69 23.49 -11.37
C HIS A 118 2.50 22.64 -10.88
N PRO A 119 2.00 22.85 -9.64
CA PRO A 119 0.94 22.04 -9.04
C PRO A 119 -0.35 21.97 -9.86
N SER A 120 -0.71 23.06 -10.55
CA SER A 120 -1.90 23.13 -11.41
C SER A 120 -1.87 22.13 -12.58
N ARG A 121 -0.69 21.61 -12.93
CA ARG A 121 -0.50 20.66 -14.05
C ARG A 121 -0.31 19.22 -13.60
N ARG A 122 -0.24 18.95 -12.29
CA ARG A 122 -0.10 17.59 -11.75
C ARG A 122 -1.29 16.70 -12.11
N LYS A 123 -2.52 17.25 -12.08
CA LYS A 123 -3.73 16.52 -12.50
C LYS A 123 -3.66 16.04 -13.96
N CYS A 124 -3.07 16.83 -14.86
CA CYS A 124 -2.84 16.40 -16.24
C CYS A 124 -1.93 15.17 -16.31
N ALA A 125 -0.88 15.12 -15.49
CA ALA A 125 0.05 13.99 -15.42
C ALA A 125 -0.53 12.77 -14.68
N LEU A 126 -1.53 12.95 -13.83
CA LEU A 126 -2.19 11.86 -13.13
C LEU A 126 -3.36 11.26 -13.91
N LEU A 127 -3.86 11.94 -14.95
CA LEU A 127 -4.97 11.45 -15.77
C LEU A 127 -4.69 10.08 -16.42
N PRO A 128 -3.53 9.82 -17.07
CA PRO A 128 -3.26 8.50 -17.64
C PRO A 128 -3.25 7.39 -16.60
N TRP A 129 -2.77 7.66 -15.39
CA TRP A 129 -2.82 6.72 -14.27
C TRP A 129 -4.25 6.40 -13.84
N ALA A 130 -5.07 7.45 -13.62
CA ALA A 130 -6.47 7.27 -13.24
C ALA A 130 -7.24 6.45 -14.29
N THR A 131 -6.97 6.71 -15.57
CA THR A 131 -7.59 6.01 -16.70
C THR A 131 -7.13 4.55 -16.78
N LEU A 132 -5.82 4.30 -16.60
CA LEU A 132 -5.25 2.95 -16.62
C LEU A 132 -5.82 2.08 -15.50
N ARG A 133 -5.89 2.62 -14.28
CA ARG A 133 -6.47 1.94 -13.11
C ARG A 133 -7.95 1.63 -13.31
N ALA A 134 -8.72 2.59 -13.83
CA ALA A 134 -10.13 2.34 -14.15
C ALA A 134 -10.30 1.21 -15.17
N ALA A 135 -9.45 1.15 -16.20
CA ALA A 135 -9.48 0.06 -17.17
C ALA A 135 -9.20 -1.30 -16.50
N LEU A 136 -8.14 -1.40 -15.69
CA LEU A 136 -7.79 -2.63 -14.95
C LEU A 136 -8.87 -3.05 -13.95
N ALA A 137 -9.57 -2.08 -13.34
CA ALA A 137 -10.70 -2.33 -12.44
C ALA A 137 -12.02 -2.64 -13.16
N GLY A 138 -12.05 -2.68 -14.49
CA GLY A 138 -13.27 -2.91 -15.28
C GLY A 138 -14.27 -1.74 -15.24
N SER A 139 -13.83 -0.56 -14.84
CA SER A 139 -14.66 0.65 -14.79
C SER A 139 -14.63 1.38 -16.13
N ALA A 140 -15.79 1.83 -16.60
CA ALA A 140 -15.92 2.47 -17.91
C ALA A 140 -15.22 3.85 -18.01
N GLY A 141 -14.95 4.51 -16.88
CA GLY A 141 -14.22 5.77 -16.91
C GLY A 141 -13.70 6.31 -15.58
N ALA A 142 -12.93 7.39 -15.65
CA ALA A 142 -12.25 8.05 -14.54
C ALA A 142 -12.28 9.58 -14.68
N THR A 143 -12.19 10.30 -13.57
CA THR A 143 -11.98 11.76 -13.57
C THR A 143 -10.98 12.21 -12.52
N THR A 144 -10.31 13.34 -12.77
CA THR A 144 -9.38 13.99 -11.83
C THR A 144 -10.04 15.10 -10.98
N GLU A 145 -11.35 15.35 -11.14
CA GLU A 145 -12.09 16.44 -10.47
C GLU A 145 -12.84 16.07 -9.21
N THR A 146 -13.22 14.81 -9.02
CA THR A 146 -13.65 14.32 -7.71
C THR A 146 -12.43 14.40 -6.79
N GLU A 147 -12.38 15.43 -5.94
CA GLU A 147 -11.23 15.76 -5.10
C GLU A 147 -10.62 14.52 -4.45
N SER A 148 -9.28 14.39 -4.49
CA SER A 148 -8.57 13.40 -3.67
C SER A 148 -8.82 11.92 -4.00
N SER A 149 -8.83 11.52 -5.28
CA SER A 149 -8.67 10.10 -5.66
C SER A 149 -7.20 9.60 -5.61
N MET A 150 -6.36 10.28 -4.83
CA MET A 150 -5.05 9.80 -4.35
C MET A 150 -5.18 8.79 -3.20
N GLN A 151 -6.35 8.21 -2.97
CA GLN A 151 -6.51 7.05 -2.10
C GLN A 151 -7.40 6.03 -2.81
N ALA A 152 -6.79 4.88 -3.14
CA ALA A 152 -7.39 3.57 -3.37
C ALA A 152 -8.64 3.46 -4.29
N SER A 153 -8.47 2.82 -5.45
CA SER A 153 -9.48 1.89 -5.96
C SER A 153 -8.86 0.86 -6.90
N THR A 154 -8.20 -0.14 -6.32
CA THR A 154 -8.84 -1.46 -6.31
C THR A 154 -10.09 -1.33 -5.43
N ALA A 155 -11.25 -1.16 -6.04
CA ALA A 155 -12.49 -1.49 -5.34
C ALA A 155 -12.72 -3.00 -5.46
N THR A 156 -11.77 -3.79 -4.95
CA THR A 156 -12.19 -4.89 -4.10
C THR A 156 -12.95 -4.20 -2.96
N ALA A 157 -14.18 -4.62 -2.67
CA ALA A 157 -14.97 -4.01 -1.59
C ALA A 157 -14.08 -3.76 -0.36
N PRO A 158 -14.23 -2.60 0.33
CA PRO A 158 -13.41 -2.28 1.49
C PRO A 158 -13.37 -3.50 2.41
N PRO A 159 -12.18 -3.88 2.92
CA PRO A 159 -12.06 -5.10 3.69
C PRO A 159 -13.10 -5.08 4.81
N ALA A 160 -13.92 -6.12 4.86
CA ALA A 160 -14.82 -6.33 5.96
C ALA A 160 -13.97 -6.71 7.17
N PHE A 161 -14.16 -5.97 8.27
CA PHE A 161 -13.50 -6.25 9.52
C PHE A 161 -14.43 -7.06 10.41
N ARG A 162 -13.90 -8.15 10.98
CA ARG A 162 -14.64 -8.95 11.95
C ARG A 162 -13.72 -9.56 12.99
N ALA A 163 -14.29 -9.89 14.14
CA ALA A 163 -13.62 -10.73 15.12
C ALA A 163 -13.43 -12.15 14.57
N ALA A 164 -12.27 -12.73 14.85
CA ALA A 164 -12.00 -14.13 14.57
C ALA A 164 -12.84 -15.04 15.47
N VAL A 165 -13.21 -16.19 14.93
CA VAL A 165 -13.86 -17.30 15.64
C VAL A 165 -12.96 -18.53 15.63
N ALA A 166 -13.31 -19.56 16.40
CA ALA A 166 -12.51 -20.79 16.50
C ALA A 166 -12.25 -21.46 15.13
N ALA A 167 -13.17 -21.31 14.16
CA ALA A 167 -13.00 -21.83 12.81
C ALA A 167 -11.90 -21.13 11.99
N ASP A 168 -11.45 -19.94 12.40
CA ASP A 168 -10.44 -19.16 11.68
C ASP A 168 -9.00 -19.53 12.09
N VAL A 169 -8.82 -20.33 13.14
CA VAL A 169 -7.51 -20.59 13.76
C VAL A 169 -6.47 -21.04 12.75
N ASP A 170 -6.78 -22.06 11.94
CA ASP A 170 -5.85 -22.60 10.96
C ASP A 170 -5.49 -21.56 9.89
N ALA A 171 -6.47 -20.82 9.38
CA ALA A 171 -6.25 -19.77 8.38
C ALA A 171 -5.40 -18.61 8.93
N ILE A 172 -5.56 -18.26 10.21
CA ILE A 172 -4.74 -17.25 10.89
C ILE A 172 -3.29 -17.74 11.03
N VAL A 173 -3.09 -18.98 11.45
CA VAL A 173 -1.75 -19.58 11.58
C VAL A 173 -1.03 -19.57 10.24
N ASP A 174 -1.71 -20.01 9.17
CA ASP A 174 -1.16 -20.02 7.82
C ASP A 174 -0.79 -18.61 7.34
N LEU A 175 -1.68 -17.63 7.56
CA LEU A 175 -1.42 -16.24 7.22
C LEU A 175 -0.20 -15.68 7.97
N VAL A 176 -0.15 -15.85 9.30
CA VAL A 176 0.94 -15.35 10.14
C VAL A 176 2.27 -15.98 9.72
N GLN A 177 2.29 -17.29 9.48
CA GLN A 177 3.49 -17.99 9.05
C GLN A 177 3.94 -17.51 7.66
N SER A 178 3.01 -17.30 6.73
CA SER A 178 3.33 -16.80 5.38
C SER A 178 3.87 -15.37 5.39
N ALA A 179 3.35 -14.50 6.27
CA ALA A 179 3.73 -13.10 6.36
C ALA A 179 5.13 -12.91 6.96
N TYR A 180 5.52 -13.74 7.92
CA TYR A 180 6.80 -13.61 8.62
C TYR A 180 7.90 -14.53 8.07
N ARG A 181 7.59 -15.74 7.59
CA ARG A 181 8.58 -16.83 7.37
C ARG A 181 8.42 -17.63 6.06
N GLY A 182 7.56 -17.20 5.12
CA GLY A 182 7.38 -17.87 3.81
C GLY A 182 8.35 -17.40 2.71
N GLU A 183 8.52 -18.16 1.62
CA GLU A 183 9.28 -17.70 0.43
C GLU A 183 8.74 -16.36 -0.11
N GLY A 184 7.43 -16.10 0.04
CA GLY A 184 6.79 -14.83 -0.29
C GLY A 184 7.12 -13.67 0.68
N SER A 185 7.54 -13.93 1.92
CA SER A 185 7.92 -12.87 2.86
C SER A 185 9.28 -12.26 2.54
N LYS A 186 10.18 -12.99 1.87
CA LYS A 186 11.51 -12.46 1.45
C LYS A 186 11.42 -11.23 0.55
N GLN A 187 10.27 -10.99 -0.10
CA GLN A 187 10.02 -9.83 -0.96
C GLN A 187 9.28 -8.69 -0.24
N GLY A 188 8.78 -8.93 0.98
CA GLY A 188 8.07 -7.93 1.78
C GLY A 188 8.99 -7.17 2.73
N TRP A 189 8.88 -5.85 2.76
CA TRP A 189 9.62 -4.95 3.68
C TRP A 189 9.36 -5.21 5.19
N THR A 190 8.42 -6.11 5.51
CA THR A 190 8.06 -6.50 6.87
C THR A 190 8.63 -7.85 7.32
N THR A 191 9.47 -8.51 6.51
CA THR A 191 10.03 -9.82 6.89
C THR A 191 10.95 -9.75 8.10
N GLU A 192 10.90 -10.80 8.93
CA GLU A 192 11.84 -11.00 10.04
C GLU A 192 12.77 -12.20 9.77
N ALA A 193 12.73 -12.79 8.56
CA ALA A 193 13.39 -14.07 8.25
C ALA A 193 14.92 -14.00 8.40
N ASP A 194 15.48 -12.80 8.29
CA ASP A 194 16.91 -12.54 8.51
C ASP A 194 17.29 -12.45 9.99
N MET A 195 16.30 -12.33 10.90
CA MET A 195 16.51 -12.09 12.34
C MET A 195 16.07 -13.24 13.23
N LEU A 196 15.01 -13.97 12.88
CA LEU A 196 14.56 -15.15 13.63
C LEU A 196 14.13 -16.27 12.68
N ASP A 197 14.35 -17.52 13.09
CA ASP A 197 13.77 -18.74 12.52
C ASP A 197 12.60 -19.24 13.39
N GLY A 198 11.98 -20.37 13.03
CA GLY A 198 10.87 -20.98 13.79
C GLY A 198 9.48 -20.43 13.44
N GLN A 199 8.47 -20.92 14.16
CA GLN A 199 7.08 -20.49 14.02
C GLN A 199 6.79 -19.28 14.90
N ARG A 200 6.00 -18.33 14.39
CA ARG A 200 5.58 -17.13 15.15
C ARG A 200 4.41 -17.44 16.09
N THR A 201 3.57 -18.39 15.71
CA THR A 201 2.39 -18.82 16.44
C THR A 201 2.01 -20.23 16.00
N ASP A 202 1.18 -20.89 16.81
CA ASP A 202 0.61 -22.21 16.55
C ASP A 202 -0.92 -22.17 16.81
N PRO A 203 -1.67 -23.21 16.42
CA PRO A 203 -3.12 -23.24 16.64
C PRO A 203 -3.51 -23.05 18.12
N ALA A 204 -2.72 -23.59 19.05
CA ALA A 204 -2.97 -23.46 20.48
C ALA A 204 -2.82 -22.01 20.96
N GLY A 205 -1.80 -21.31 20.49
CA GLY A 205 -1.53 -19.90 20.77
C GLY A 205 -2.63 -19.00 20.23
N VAL A 206 -3.06 -19.19 18.97
CA VAL A 206 -4.18 -18.43 18.40
C VAL A 206 -5.48 -18.73 19.17
N ALA A 207 -5.79 -19.99 19.45
CA ALA A 207 -6.99 -20.37 20.20
C ALA A 207 -7.00 -19.76 21.62
N ALA A 208 -5.85 -19.69 22.29
CA ALA A 208 -5.74 -19.02 23.58
C ALA A 208 -6.09 -17.52 23.49
N LEU A 209 -5.64 -16.83 22.44
CA LEU A 209 -5.98 -15.41 22.22
C LEU A 209 -7.48 -15.20 22.02
N LEU A 210 -8.20 -16.13 21.37
CA LEU A 210 -9.64 -16.04 21.14
C LEU A 210 -10.47 -16.18 22.43
N THR A 211 -9.91 -16.82 23.46
CA THR A 211 -10.61 -17.09 24.72
C THR A 211 -10.19 -16.15 25.86
N THR A 212 -9.12 -15.37 25.65
CA THR A 212 -8.57 -14.47 26.67
C THR A 212 -9.48 -13.26 26.89
N PRO A 213 -9.93 -12.96 28.13
CA PRO A 213 -10.73 -11.77 28.40
C PRO A 213 -10.00 -10.48 28.01
N GLY A 214 -10.68 -9.59 27.31
CA GLY A 214 -10.09 -8.34 26.81
C GLY A 214 -9.20 -8.50 25.59
N SER A 215 -9.10 -9.70 25.02
CA SER A 215 -8.38 -9.99 23.77
C SER A 215 -9.33 -10.04 22.58
N LEU A 216 -8.87 -9.54 21.43
CA LEU A 216 -9.53 -9.60 20.14
C LEU A 216 -8.51 -9.95 19.07
N VAL A 217 -8.78 -10.98 18.28
CA VAL A 217 -8.09 -11.19 17.00
C VAL A 217 -8.99 -10.62 15.91
N LEU A 218 -8.55 -9.53 15.29
CA LEU A 218 -9.23 -8.83 14.21
C LEU A 218 -8.79 -9.41 12.88
N LEU A 219 -9.75 -9.67 12.00
CA LEU A 219 -9.54 -10.13 10.63
C LEU A 219 -10.00 -9.08 9.63
N ALA A 220 -9.27 -8.92 8.54
CA ALA A 220 -9.71 -8.21 7.33
C ALA A 220 -9.93 -9.22 6.21
N GLU A 221 -11.14 -9.19 5.64
CA GLU A 221 -11.54 -10.10 4.58
C GLU A 221 -12.10 -9.33 3.38
N SER A 222 -11.91 -9.87 2.19
CA SER A 222 -12.64 -9.41 1.02
C SER A 222 -12.93 -10.58 0.09
N ALA A 223 -14.14 -10.61 -0.47
CA ALA A 223 -14.64 -11.69 -1.32
C ALA A 223 -14.44 -13.10 -0.71
N GLY A 224 -14.62 -13.24 0.61
CA GLY A 224 -14.46 -14.51 1.34
C GLY A 224 -13.01 -14.97 1.54
N ARG A 225 -12.02 -14.11 1.23
CA ARG A 225 -10.60 -14.39 1.42
C ARG A 225 -10.05 -13.57 2.58
N LEU A 226 -9.31 -14.23 3.48
CA LEU A 226 -8.55 -13.59 4.54
C LEU A 226 -7.35 -12.84 3.96
N LEU A 227 -7.27 -11.53 4.24
CA LEU A 227 -6.24 -10.63 3.71
C LEU A 227 -5.20 -10.25 4.76
N ALA A 228 -5.64 -10.03 5.99
CA ALA A 228 -4.80 -9.62 7.10
C ALA A 228 -5.41 -10.01 8.45
N CYS A 229 -4.57 -10.12 9.48
CA CYS A 229 -4.98 -10.29 10.86
C CYS A 229 -4.15 -9.39 11.80
N ALA A 230 -4.73 -9.06 12.95
CA ALA A 230 -4.02 -8.39 14.04
C ALA A 230 -4.61 -8.82 15.38
N HIS A 231 -3.78 -8.87 16.40
CA HIS A 231 -4.21 -9.03 17.79
C HIS A 231 -4.30 -7.67 18.46
N VAL A 232 -5.40 -7.44 19.17
CA VAL A 232 -5.65 -6.26 19.99
C VAL A 232 -6.02 -6.75 21.39
N GLU A 233 -5.37 -6.23 22.42
CA GLU A 233 -5.61 -6.61 23.80
C GLU A 233 -5.81 -5.37 24.67
N ARG A 234 -6.87 -5.33 25.47
CA ARG A 234 -7.07 -4.27 26.45
C ARG A 234 -6.10 -4.46 27.63
N GLN A 235 -5.28 -3.45 27.89
CA GLN A 235 -4.36 -3.38 29.02
C GLN A 235 -4.65 -2.13 29.85
N GLY A 236 -5.62 -2.22 30.76
CA GLY A 236 -6.11 -1.09 31.55
C GLY A 236 -6.73 0.00 30.67
N ASP A 237 -6.17 1.20 30.72
CA ASP A 237 -6.57 2.36 29.90
C ASP A 237 -5.92 2.38 28.52
N ALA A 238 -5.03 1.43 28.23
CA ALA A 238 -4.36 1.27 26.95
C ALA A 238 -4.88 0.04 26.20
N ALA A 239 -4.68 0.01 24.89
CA ALA A 239 -4.79 -1.20 24.08
C ALA A 239 -3.41 -1.57 23.54
N TYR A 240 -3.06 -2.84 23.57
CA TYR A 240 -1.87 -3.39 22.95
C TYR A 240 -2.21 -3.91 21.55
N PHE A 241 -1.37 -3.60 20.57
CA PHE A 241 -1.49 -4.05 19.18
C PHE A 241 -0.32 -4.96 18.84
N GLY A 242 -0.61 -6.17 18.36
CA GLY A 242 0.37 -7.21 18.06
C GLY A 242 -0.10 -8.17 16.98
N MET A 243 0.69 -9.23 16.73
CA MET A 243 0.41 -10.28 15.73
C MET A 243 -0.07 -9.73 14.36
N PHE A 244 0.47 -8.58 13.96
CA PHE A 244 0.01 -7.87 12.79
C PHE A 244 0.60 -8.50 11.52
N SER A 245 -0.26 -9.13 10.72
CA SER A 245 0.12 -9.86 9.52
C SER A 245 -0.75 -9.44 8.36
N VAL A 246 -0.11 -9.12 7.23
CA VAL A 246 -0.78 -8.89 5.95
C VAL A 246 -0.22 -9.90 4.96
N SER A 247 -1.11 -10.53 4.18
CA SER A 247 -0.72 -11.47 3.13
C SER A 247 0.39 -10.85 2.25
N PRO A 248 1.54 -11.53 2.05
CA PRO A 248 2.67 -10.97 1.31
C PRO A 248 2.30 -10.42 -0.06
N GLN A 249 1.39 -11.11 -0.76
CA GLN A 249 0.93 -10.74 -2.10
C GLN A 249 0.07 -9.46 -2.11
N LEU A 250 -0.38 -8.99 -0.95
CA LEU A 250 -1.28 -7.84 -0.80
C LEU A 250 -0.64 -6.71 0.01
N GLN A 251 0.66 -6.80 0.31
CA GLN A 251 1.38 -5.73 0.98
C GLN A 251 1.54 -4.52 0.05
N GLY A 252 1.54 -3.31 0.62
CA GLY A 252 1.56 -2.07 -0.17
C GLY A 252 0.16 -1.59 -0.58
N GLY A 253 -0.84 -2.47 -0.69
CA GLY A 253 -2.22 -2.12 -1.08
C GLY A 253 -3.09 -1.44 -0.01
N GLY A 254 -2.50 -0.78 0.99
CA GLY A 254 -3.25 -0.04 2.03
C GLY A 254 -3.97 -0.87 3.10
N ILE A 255 -4.13 -2.19 2.94
CA ILE A 255 -4.79 -3.10 3.91
C ILE A 255 -4.19 -2.96 5.31
N GLY A 256 -2.86 -2.88 5.40
CA GLY A 256 -2.20 -2.72 6.70
C GLY A 256 -2.53 -1.41 7.41
N ARG A 257 -2.72 -0.32 6.65
CA ARG A 257 -3.18 0.96 7.20
C ARG A 257 -4.62 0.84 7.68
N ALA A 258 -5.47 0.14 6.93
CA ALA A 258 -6.87 -0.05 7.27
C ALA A 258 -7.03 -0.90 8.55
N MET A 259 -6.28 -2.00 8.67
CA MET A 259 -6.22 -2.85 9.88
C MET A 259 -5.82 -2.06 11.13
N LEU A 260 -4.75 -1.27 11.03
CA LEU A 260 -4.30 -0.45 12.17
C LEU A 260 -5.36 0.59 12.56
N GLY A 261 -5.96 1.25 11.57
CA GLY A 261 -7.03 2.23 11.80
C GLY A 261 -8.26 1.62 12.47
N GLU A 262 -8.64 0.41 12.08
CA GLU A 262 -9.77 -0.29 12.69
C GLU A 262 -9.45 -0.75 14.12
N ALA A 263 -8.25 -1.27 14.38
CA ALA A 263 -7.81 -1.59 15.73
C ALA A 263 -7.82 -0.34 16.64
N GLU A 264 -7.31 0.80 16.14
CA GLU A 264 -7.38 2.09 16.84
C GLU A 264 -8.81 2.55 17.10
N ARG A 265 -9.73 2.32 16.14
CA ARG A 265 -11.15 2.63 16.29
C ARG A 265 -11.78 1.79 17.39
N ILE A 266 -11.57 0.47 17.40
CA ILE A 266 -12.10 -0.44 18.43
C ILE A 266 -11.57 -0.04 19.81
N ALA A 267 -10.25 0.14 19.93
CA ALA A 267 -9.62 0.53 21.18
C ALA A 267 -10.20 1.84 21.73
N ARG A 268 -10.40 2.85 20.88
CA ARG A 268 -10.91 4.15 21.30
C ARG A 268 -12.43 4.13 21.54
N ASP A 269 -13.20 3.71 20.53
CA ASP A 269 -14.64 3.96 20.48
C ASP A 269 -15.43 2.88 21.22
N GLU A 270 -14.94 1.63 21.24
CA GLU A 270 -15.61 0.51 21.90
C GLU A 270 -15.02 0.23 23.27
N TRP A 271 -13.70 0.37 23.42
CA TRP A 271 -13.02 0.09 24.68
C TRP A 271 -12.69 1.34 25.50
N GLY A 272 -12.80 2.55 24.95
CA GLY A 272 -12.49 3.77 25.70
C GLY A 272 -11.01 3.86 26.11
N CYS A 273 -10.12 3.14 25.43
CA CYS A 273 -8.69 3.24 25.65
C CYS A 273 -8.18 4.61 25.20
N ARG A 274 -7.26 5.18 25.99
CA ARG A 274 -6.68 6.51 25.76
C ARG A 274 -5.45 6.45 24.86
N GLU A 275 -4.85 5.27 24.73
CA GLU A 275 -3.66 5.04 23.93
C GLU A 275 -3.60 3.64 23.35
N MET A 276 -2.91 3.52 22.23
CA MET A 276 -2.52 2.25 21.61
C MET A 276 -1.01 2.07 21.78
N GLN A 277 -0.59 0.89 22.22
CA GLN A 277 0.78 0.50 22.47
C GLN A 277 1.17 -0.70 21.61
N MET A 278 2.46 -0.84 21.30
CA MET A 278 2.99 -2.05 20.69
C MET A 278 4.49 -2.19 20.99
N THR A 279 5.00 -3.41 20.92
CA THR A 279 6.44 -3.65 20.97
C THR A 279 6.97 -4.11 19.62
N VAL A 280 8.01 -3.46 19.13
CA VAL A 280 8.66 -3.75 17.84
C VAL A 280 10.12 -4.09 18.09
N ILE A 281 10.69 -5.05 17.35
CA ILE A 281 12.13 -5.34 17.42
C ILE A 281 12.89 -4.06 17.03
N SER A 282 13.79 -3.58 17.90
CA SER A 282 14.33 -2.21 17.80
C SER A 282 15.17 -1.93 16.56
N ILE A 283 15.70 -2.98 15.92
CA ILE A 283 16.51 -2.87 14.70
C ILE A 283 15.67 -2.80 13.42
N ARG A 284 14.34 -2.74 13.53
CA ARG A 284 13.41 -2.67 12.38
C ARG A 284 13.08 -1.22 12.01
N ASP A 285 14.08 -0.45 11.62
CA ASP A 285 13.94 1.00 11.40
C ASP A 285 12.85 1.37 10.37
N GLU A 286 12.72 0.62 9.28
CA GLU A 286 11.67 0.87 8.27
C GLU A 286 10.26 0.65 8.83
N LEU A 287 10.06 -0.40 9.62
CA LEU A 287 8.79 -0.71 10.28
C LEU A 287 8.46 0.34 11.34
N ILE A 288 9.44 0.75 12.13
CA ILE A 288 9.24 1.80 13.12
C ILE A 288 8.88 3.12 12.43
N ALA A 289 9.59 3.50 11.36
CA ALA A 289 9.27 4.69 10.58
C ALA A 289 7.85 4.63 9.98
N TRP A 290 7.36 3.43 9.61
CA TRP A 290 5.98 3.25 9.14
C TRP A 290 4.93 3.53 10.22
N TYR A 291 5.18 3.10 11.47
CA TYR A 291 4.34 3.42 12.62
C TYR A 291 4.43 4.91 13.01
N GLU A 292 5.63 5.51 12.94
CA GLU A 292 5.83 6.93 13.22
C GLU A 292 5.03 7.83 12.27
N ARG A 293 5.02 7.51 10.97
CA ARG A 293 4.15 8.19 9.97
C ARG A 293 2.65 8.07 10.28
N ARG A 294 2.25 7.17 11.18
CA ARG A 294 0.87 6.93 11.62
C ARG A 294 0.57 7.49 13.02
N GLY A 295 1.51 8.24 13.60
CA GLY A 295 1.33 8.95 14.87
C GLY A 295 1.81 8.18 16.10
N TYR A 296 2.47 7.05 15.92
CA TYR A 296 3.19 6.40 17.02
C TYR A 296 4.49 7.12 17.30
N ARG A 297 4.91 7.11 18.56
CA ARG A 297 6.20 7.64 18.99
C ARG A 297 7.00 6.56 19.69
N ARG A 298 8.30 6.52 19.42
CA ARG A 298 9.27 5.79 20.23
C ARG A 298 9.25 6.34 21.66
N THR A 299 9.18 5.45 22.64
CA THR A 299 9.24 5.83 24.06
C THR A 299 10.65 5.82 24.64
N GLY A 300 11.60 5.17 23.95
CA GLY A 300 12.92 4.85 24.51
C GLY A 300 12.89 3.77 25.60
N GLN A 301 11.72 3.17 25.88
CA GLN A 301 11.61 2.03 26.80
C GLN A 301 11.83 0.74 26.03
N TYR A 302 12.75 -0.08 26.54
CA TYR A 302 13.11 -1.36 25.92
C TYR A 302 12.75 -2.54 26.82
N LYS A 303 12.38 -3.66 26.20
CA LYS A 303 12.23 -4.97 26.84
C LYS A 303 13.23 -5.94 26.25
N PRO A 304 13.84 -6.82 27.05
CA PRO A 304 14.74 -7.85 26.53
C PRO A 304 13.97 -8.78 25.58
N PHE A 305 14.63 -9.22 24.51
CA PHE A 305 14.11 -10.32 23.72
C PHE A 305 14.22 -11.63 24.53
N PRO A 306 13.20 -12.50 24.55
CA PRO A 306 13.21 -13.73 25.35
C PRO A 306 14.06 -14.82 24.69
N TYR A 307 15.38 -14.67 24.77
CA TYR A 307 16.34 -15.67 24.30
C TYR A 307 16.11 -17.03 24.98
N GLY A 308 16.06 -18.10 24.18
CA GLY A 308 15.83 -19.46 24.66
C GLY A 308 14.36 -19.89 24.77
N ASP A 309 13.42 -19.01 24.43
CA ASP A 309 11.99 -19.34 24.32
C ASP A 309 11.58 -19.48 22.85
N GLU A 310 11.51 -20.72 22.36
CA GLU A 310 11.23 -21.03 20.95
C GLU A 310 9.86 -20.53 20.48
N ARG A 311 8.95 -20.18 21.40
CA ARG A 311 7.64 -19.55 21.08
C ARG A 311 7.79 -18.18 20.43
N PHE A 312 8.92 -17.51 20.62
CA PHE A 312 9.23 -16.21 20.02
C PHE A 312 10.09 -16.33 18.74
N GLY A 313 10.36 -17.55 18.30
CA GLY A 313 11.28 -17.88 17.23
C GLY A 313 12.71 -18.11 17.72
N VAL A 314 13.53 -18.69 16.86
CA VAL A 314 14.95 -18.98 17.12
C VAL A 314 15.78 -17.80 16.62
N PRO A 315 16.35 -16.97 17.51
CA PRO A 315 17.06 -15.77 17.08
C PRO A 315 18.37 -16.10 16.36
N LYS A 316 18.61 -15.43 15.23
CA LYS A 316 19.86 -15.53 14.44
C LYS A 316 20.95 -14.57 14.91
N ARG A 317 20.62 -13.69 15.86
CA ARG A 317 21.46 -12.62 16.38
C ARG A 317 21.25 -12.45 17.89
N ASP A 318 22.26 -11.93 18.57
CA ASP A 318 22.32 -11.74 20.03
C ASP A 318 21.97 -10.30 20.48
N ASP A 319 21.66 -9.40 19.54
CA ASP A 319 21.39 -7.98 19.80
C ASP A 319 19.89 -7.59 19.73
N LEU A 320 18.98 -8.58 19.77
CA LEU A 320 17.56 -8.33 19.69
C LEU A 320 16.99 -7.81 21.01
N ARG A 321 16.21 -6.74 20.91
CA ARG A 321 15.40 -6.18 21.98
C ARG A 321 14.13 -5.59 21.39
N PHE A 322 13.10 -5.49 22.21
CA PHE A 322 11.87 -4.81 21.84
C PHE A 322 11.92 -3.35 22.29
N GLU A 323 11.46 -2.44 21.44
CA GLU A 323 11.19 -1.05 21.79
C GLU A 323 9.67 -0.83 21.87
N LEU A 324 9.21 -0.12 22.89
CA LEU A 324 7.81 0.26 23.06
C LEU A 324 7.48 1.50 22.24
N LEU A 325 6.47 1.39 21.39
CA LEU A 325 5.88 2.49 20.62
C LEU A 325 4.47 2.78 21.17
N VAL A 326 4.10 4.06 21.26
CA VAL A 326 2.81 4.51 21.79
C VAL A 326 2.16 5.53 20.87
N LYS A 327 0.84 5.50 20.74
CA LYS A 327 0.02 6.54 20.10
C LYS A 327 -1.12 6.93 21.02
N VAL A 328 -1.29 8.23 21.27
CA VAL A 328 -2.46 8.74 21.99
C VAL A 328 -3.68 8.68 21.07
N LEU A 329 -4.77 8.09 21.56
CA LEU A 329 -6.04 7.99 20.85
C LEU A 329 -6.90 9.19 21.27
N GLN A 330 -7.02 10.18 20.38
CA GLN A 330 -7.85 11.36 20.64
C GLN A 330 -9.33 10.99 20.58
N ALA A 331 -10.12 11.41 21.57
CA ALA A 331 -11.57 11.30 21.53
C ALA A 331 -12.11 12.10 20.32
N ARG A 332 -13.19 11.62 19.67
CA ARG A 332 -13.87 12.42 18.64
C ARG A 332 -14.45 13.67 19.32
N SER A 333 -14.04 14.84 18.82
CA SER A 333 -14.68 16.14 19.09
C SER A 333 -16.07 16.19 18.50
#